data_AF-A0A920AJH1-F1
#
_entry.id   AF-A0A920AJH1-F1
#
_cell.length_a   1.000
_cell.length_b   1.000
_cell.length_c   1.000
_cell.angle_alpha   90.00
_cell.angle_beta   90.00
_cell.angle_gamma   90.00
#
_symmetry.space_group_name_H-M   'P 1'
#
loop_
_entity.id
_entity.type
_entity.pdbx_description
1 polymer ?
#
loop_
_entity_poly.entity_id
_entity_poly.type
_entity_poly.pdbx_seq_one_letter_code
_entity_poly.pdbx_strand_id
1 'polypeptide(L)'
;MNTKTPMKIDHILDDVVLLVLDGHKPLSELGIDKSKVYVKIVGYDEYGLWAYRPSFPVPIFKDGKPAGEKSIDASILIPWGYIASIVHFPGEEGFDFPDPFATNLGFNINNE
;
A
#
# COMPACT_ATOMS: atom_id res chain seq x y z
N MET A 1 8.41 14.02 -32.19
CA MET A 1 8.72 12.59 -31.99
C MET A 1 8.35 12.27 -30.57
N ASN A 2 7.43 11.33 -30.34
CA ASN A 2 7.03 10.94 -28.99
C ASN A 2 8.07 9.95 -28.46
N THR A 3 9.08 10.44 -27.73
CA THR A 3 10.10 9.56 -27.14
C THR A 3 9.48 8.87 -25.93
N LYS A 4 9.02 7.63 -26.13
CA LYS A 4 8.46 6.83 -25.04
C LYS A 4 9.62 6.45 -24.11
N THR A 5 9.71 7.10 -22.96
CA THR A 5 10.68 6.76 -21.91
C THR A 5 10.42 5.31 -21.47
N PRO A 6 11.46 4.46 -21.36
CA PRO A 6 11.28 3.09 -20.89
C PRO A 6 10.73 3.08 -19.47
N MET A 7 9.81 2.16 -19.20
CA MET A 7 9.21 2.03 -17.87
C MET A 7 10.26 1.64 -16.83
N LYS A 8 10.20 2.26 -15.65
CA LYS A 8 11.10 2.04 -14.51
C LYS A 8 10.30 2.11 -13.22
N ILE A 9 10.82 1.48 -12.18
CA ILE A 9 10.17 1.50 -10.87
C ILE A 9 10.04 2.92 -10.30
N ASP A 10 10.96 3.84 -10.62
CA ASP A 10 10.83 5.26 -10.25
C ASP A 10 9.52 5.90 -10.69
N HIS A 11 8.93 5.44 -11.80
CA HIS A 11 7.69 6.02 -12.33
C HIS A 11 6.44 5.63 -11.53
N ILE A 12 6.55 4.72 -10.55
CA ILE A 12 5.41 4.38 -9.68
C ILE A 12 5.46 5.13 -8.34
N LEU A 13 6.51 5.93 -8.08
CA LEU A 13 6.59 6.74 -6.87
C LEU A 13 5.45 7.76 -6.84
N ASP A 14 4.78 7.85 -5.69
CA ASP A 14 3.58 8.64 -5.47
C ASP A 14 2.35 8.25 -6.30
N ASP A 15 2.38 7.08 -6.97
CA ASP A 15 1.31 6.57 -7.82
C ASP A 15 0.60 5.36 -7.16
N VAL A 16 -0.65 5.10 -7.56
CA VAL A 16 -1.43 3.93 -7.16
C VAL A 16 -1.18 2.79 -8.16
N VAL A 17 -0.68 1.68 -7.64
CA VAL A 17 -0.46 0.45 -8.41
C VAL A 17 -1.34 -0.68 -7.89
N LEU A 18 -1.58 -1.67 -8.75
CA LEU A 18 -2.10 -2.96 -8.30
C LEU A 18 -0.93 -3.92 -8.10
N LEU A 19 -0.75 -4.38 -6.87
CA LEU A 19 0.17 -5.46 -6.55
C LEU A 19 -0.55 -6.80 -6.66
N VAL A 20 0.07 -7.74 -7.37
CA VAL A 20 -0.29 -9.15 -7.34
C VAL A 20 0.68 -9.85 -6.41
N LEU A 21 0.15 -10.47 -5.36
CA LEU A 21 0.93 -11.04 -4.28
C LEU A 21 0.94 -12.57 -4.34
N ASP A 22 2.11 -13.16 -4.12
CA ASP A 22 2.30 -14.59 -3.89
C ASP A 22 2.61 -14.83 -2.41
N GLY A 23 1.93 -15.80 -1.79
CA GLY A 23 2.12 -16.08 -0.37
C GLY A 23 1.63 -14.98 0.60
N HIS A 24 0.66 -14.13 0.23
CA HIS A 24 0.22 -12.94 1.01
C HIS A 24 -0.34 -13.18 2.43
N LYS A 25 -0.54 -14.43 2.87
CA LYS A 25 -1.16 -14.72 4.18
C LYS A 25 -0.52 -13.98 5.37
N PRO A 26 0.82 -13.85 5.48
CA PRO A 26 1.43 -13.09 6.57
C PRO A 26 1.14 -11.58 6.54
N LEU A 27 0.72 -11.04 5.39
CA LEU A 27 0.41 -9.61 5.21
C LEU A 27 -1.01 -9.25 5.68
N SER A 28 -1.86 -10.23 6.04
CA SER A 28 -3.20 -9.97 6.58
C SER A 28 -3.17 -9.23 7.91
N GLU A 29 -2.12 -9.42 8.71
CA GLU A 29 -1.90 -8.64 9.96
C GLU A 29 -1.70 -7.14 9.69
N LEU A 30 -1.40 -6.77 8.44
CA LEU A 30 -1.30 -5.38 7.98
C LEU A 30 -2.58 -4.92 7.24
N GLY A 31 -3.61 -5.77 7.21
CA GLY A 31 -4.87 -5.58 6.51
C GLY A 31 -4.86 -5.96 5.03
N ILE A 32 -3.83 -6.66 4.54
CA ILE A 32 -3.75 -7.12 3.14
C ILE A 32 -4.25 -8.56 3.04
N ASP A 33 -5.57 -8.71 2.96
CA ASP A 33 -6.23 -10.02 3.07
C ASP A 33 -6.44 -10.71 1.72
N LYS A 34 -6.09 -10.02 0.63
CA LYS A 34 -6.30 -10.46 -0.75
C LYS A 34 -4.96 -10.59 -1.45
N SER A 35 -4.86 -11.53 -2.38
CA SER A 35 -3.71 -11.68 -3.27
C SER A 35 -3.56 -10.55 -4.29
N LYS A 36 -4.49 -9.59 -4.30
CA LYS A 36 -4.51 -8.41 -5.17
C LYS A 36 -4.88 -7.21 -4.33
N VAL A 37 -4.02 -6.20 -4.31
CA VAL A 37 -4.17 -5.01 -3.48
C VAL A 37 -3.79 -3.76 -4.28
N TYR A 38 -4.66 -2.75 -4.25
CA TYR A 38 -4.33 -1.41 -4.74
C TYR A 38 -3.63 -0.65 -3.62
N VAL A 39 -2.45 -0.10 -3.90
CA VAL A 39 -1.67 0.66 -2.92
C VAL A 39 -0.99 1.84 -3.57
N LYS A 40 -0.85 2.94 -2.82
CA LYS A 40 -0.01 4.05 -3.21
C LYS A 40 1.43 3.75 -2.82
N ILE A 41 2.36 3.81 -3.76
CA ILE A 41 3.78 3.60 -3.49
C ILE A 41 4.40 4.92 -3.04
N VAL A 42 5.09 4.90 -1.91
CA VAL A 42 5.77 6.06 -1.33
C VAL A 42 7.29 5.91 -1.30
N GLY A 43 7.80 4.74 -1.71
CA GLY A 43 9.22 4.45 -1.77
C GLY A 43 9.49 3.03 -2.20
N TYR A 44 10.75 2.72 -2.44
CA TYR A 44 11.24 1.38 -2.68
C TYR A 44 12.72 1.30 -2.31
N ASP A 45 13.20 0.13 -1.92
CA ASP A 45 14.60 -0.12 -1.59
C ASP A 45 15.00 -1.58 -1.90
N GLU A 46 16.16 -2.00 -1.39
CA GLU A 46 16.67 -3.37 -1.57
C GLU A 46 15.80 -4.47 -0.92
N TYR A 47 14.90 -4.10 -0.01
CA TYR A 47 14.03 -5.04 0.71
C TYR A 47 12.62 -5.13 0.13
N GLY A 48 12.08 -4.05 -0.46
CA GLY A 48 10.73 -4.08 -1.01
C GLY A 48 10.19 -2.74 -1.52
N LEU A 49 8.86 -2.72 -1.68
CA LEU A 49 8.08 -1.52 -1.89
C LEU A 49 7.57 -0.97 -0.56
N TRP A 50 7.64 0.34 -0.40
CA TRP A 50 6.95 1.04 0.68
C TRP A 50 5.59 1.51 0.19
N ALA A 51 4.53 1.01 0.82
CA ALA A 51 3.15 1.37 0.52
C ALA A 51 2.58 2.30 1.60
N TYR A 52 1.84 3.32 1.19
CA TYR A 52 1.08 4.17 2.10
C TYR A 52 -0.10 3.38 2.69
N ARG A 53 -0.27 3.48 4.00
CA ARG A 53 -1.34 2.84 4.75
C ARG A 53 -2.02 3.89 5.65
N PRO A 54 -3.18 4.42 5.26
CA PRO A 54 -3.91 5.39 6.07
C PRO A 54 -4.49 4.71 7.32
N SER A 55 -4.71 5.50 8.37
CA SER A 55 -5.44 5.07 9.59
C SER A 55 -4.96 3.75 10.19
N PHE A 56 -3.64 3.57 10.32
CA PHE A 56 -3.04 2.44 10.99
C PHE A 56 -3.23 2.54 12.52
N PRO A 57 -3.78 1.50 13.19
CA PRO A 57 -4.03 1.53 14.62
C PRO A 57 -2.70 1.40 15.40
N VAL A 58 -2.45 2.33 16.31
CA VAL A 58 -1.29 2.32 17.19
C VAL A 58 -1.74 2.48 18.65
N PRO A 59 -1.26 1.62 19.57
CA PRO A 59 -1.61 1.71 20.97
C PRO A 59 -1.10 3.00 21.60
N ILE A 60 -1.94 3.63 22.42
CA ILE A 60 -1.59 4.75 23.29
C ILE A 60 -1.23 4.18 24.66
N PHE A 61 -0.08 4.57 25.19
CA PHE A 61 0.31 4.25 26.56
C PHE A 61 0.16 5.48 27.47
N LYS A 62 -0.48 5.29 28.63
CA LYS A 62 -0.50 6.25 29.75
C LYS A 62 -0.01 5.54 31.01
N ASP A 63 0.98 6.12 31.68
CA ASP A 63 1.60 5.55 32.89
C ASP A 63 2.05 4.08 32.72
N GLY A 64 2.59 3.74 31.54
CA GLY A 64 3.04 2.40 31.20
C GLY A 64 1.91 1.38 30.92
N LYS A 65 0.64 1.80 30.89
CA LYS A 65 -0.51 0.94 30.59
C LYS A 65 -1.18 1.32 29.26
N PRO A 66 -1.68 0.36 28.47
CA PRO A 66 -2.51 0.64 27.31
C PRO A 66 -3.75 1.45 27.73
N ALA A 67 -4.00 2.57 27.04
CA ALA A 67 -5.04 3.53 27.36
C ALA A 67 -5.97 3.82 26.17
N GLY A 68 -5.88 3.02 25.11
CA GLY A 68 -6.64 3.16 23.87
C GLY A 68 -5.76 3.02 22.64
N GLU A 69 -6.33 3.36 21.49
CA GLU A 69 -5.64 3.37 20.21
C GLU A 69 -5.82 4.73 19.51
N LYS A 70 -4.85 5.09 18.68
CA LYS A 70 -4.98 6.19 17.72
C LYS A 70 -4.76 5.65 16.32
N SER A 71 -5.50 6.21 15.37
CA SER A 71 -5.25 6.00 13.95
C SER A 71 -4.24 7.03 13.47
N ILE A 72 -3.13 6.56 12.90
CA ILE A 72 -2.11 7.41 12.27
C ILE A 72 -1.81 6.90 10.87
N ASP A 73 -1.33 7.77 10.00
CA ASP A 73 -0.83 7.31 8.71
C ASP A 73 0.51 6.60 8.87
N ALA A 74 0.70 5.54 8.10
CA ALA A 74 1.89 4.69 8.15
C ALA A 74 2.42 4.40 6.74
N SER A 75 3.69 4.00 6.69
CA SER A 75 4.31 3.39 5.51
C SER A 75 4.66 1.96 5.86
N ILE A 76 4.17 1.00 5.09
CA ILE A 76 4.41 -0.44 5.30
C ILE A 76 5.36 -0.95 4.22
N LEU A 77 6.34 -1.76 4.61
CA LEU A 77 7.20 -2.47 3.68
C LEU A 77 6.50 -3.74 3.20
N ILE A 78 6.34 -3.89 1.89
CA ILE A 78 5.92 -5.13 1.23
C ILE A 78 7.19 -5.74 0.61
N PRO A 79 7.75 -6.80 1.19
CA PRO A 79 8.99 -7.39 0.70
C PRO A 79 8.86 -7.90 -0.73
N TRP A 80 9.95 -7.80 -1.51
CA TRP A 80 9.98 -8.27 -2.90
C TRP A 80 9.52 -9.72 -3.06
N GLY A 81 9.84 -10.57 -2.07
CA GLY A 81 9.48 -12.00 -2.09
C GLY A 81 7.98 -12.28 -2.07
N TYR A 82 7.14 -11.30 -1.70
CA TYR A 82 5.68 -11.44 -1.76
C TYR A 82 5.08 -10.88 -3.06
N ILE A 83 5.85 -10.18 -3.90
CA ILE A 83 5.34 -9.47 -5.07
C ILE A 83 5.56 -10.32 -6.31
N ALA A 84 4.49 -10.91 -6.83
CA ALA A 84 4.52 -11.65 -8.09
C ALA A 84 4.52 -10.70 -9.30
N SER A 85 3.82 -9.57 -9.21
CA SER A 85 3.75 -8.58 -10.28
C SER A 85 3.26 -7.22 -9.77
N ILE A 86 3.61 -6.17 -10.52
CA ILE A 86 3.16 -4.78 -10.31
C ILE A 86 2.47 -4.34 -11.59
N VAL A 87 1.22 -3.88 -11.49
CA VAL A 87 0.49 -3.26 -12.60
C VAL A 87 0.46 -1.75 -12.38
N HIS A 88 1.05 -1.02 -13.32
CA HIS A 88 1.03 0.44 -13.39
C HIS A 88 0.00 0.91 -14.42
N PHE A 89 -0.66 2.04 -14.18
CA PHE A 89 -1.76 2.56 -14.99
C PHE A 89 -1.40 3.94 -15.59
N PRO A 90 -0.41 4.01 -16.51
CA PRO A 90 0.08 5.29 -17.01
C PRO A 90 -1.00 6.07 -17.77
N GLY A 91 -1.35 7.26 -17.29
CA GLY A 91 -2.28 8.18 -17.94
C GLY A 91 -3.76 7.94 -17.61
N GLU A 92 -4.08 7.11 -16.61
CA GLU A 92 -5.45 6.90 -16.14
C GLU A 92 -5.83 7.89 -15.02
N GLU A 93 -6.51 8.97 -15.39
CA GLU A 93 -7.13 9.90 -14.44
C GLU A 93 -8.21 9.17 -13.61
N GLY A 94 -8.11 9.19 -12.27
CA GLY A 94 -9.03 8.45 -11.38
C GLY A 94 -8.36 7.39 -10.50
N PHE A 95 -7.21 6.83 -10.92
CA PHE A 95 -6.26 6.20 -10.00
C PHE A 95 -5.35 7.26 -9.35
N ASP A 96 -5.23 8.42 -10.02
CA ASP A 96 -4.59 9.65 -9.57
C ASP A 96 -5.58 10.72 -9.04
N PHE A 97 -6.70 10.33 -8.39
CA PHE A 97 -7.80 11.15 -7.80
C PHE A 97 -9.16 11.16 -8.56
N PRO A 98 -10.32 11.16 -7.86
CA PRO A 98 -10.46 11.16 -6.40
C PRO A 98 -10.08 9.80 -5.80
N ASP A 99 -9.41 9.91 -4.66
CA ASP A 99 -8.69 8.87 -3.95
C ASP A 99 -9.39 7.49 -4.00
N PRO A 100 -8.81 6.47 -4.65
CA PRO A 100 -9.35 5.11 -4.59
C PRO A 100 -9.42 4.55 -3.16
N PHE A 101 -8.74 5.15 -2.18
CA PHE A 101 -8.85 4.86 -0.74
C PHE A 101 -10.06 5.50 -0.06
N ALA A 102 -10.85 6.34 -0.74
CA ALA A 102 -12.19 6.70 -0.28
C ALA A 102 -13.17 5.51 -0.34
N THR A 103 -12.78 4.44 -1.05
CA THR A 103 -13.47 3.15 -1.08
C THR A 103 -12.51 2.09 -0.51
N ASN A 104 -13.00 1.09 0.24
CA ASN A 104 -12.17 0.02 0.83
C ASN A 104 -11.56 -0.90 -0.26
N LEU A 105 -10.62 -0.38 -1.04
CA LEU A 105 -9.89 -1.11 -2.07
C LEU A 105 -8.53 -1.52 -1.50
N GLY A 106 -8.34 -2.84 -1.38
CA GLY A 106 -7.07 -3.43 -0.96
C GLY A 106 -6.97 -3.77 0.52
N PHE A 107 -7.55 -2.95 1.40
CA PHE A 107 -7.55 -3.21 2.86
C PHE A 107 -8.95 -3.47 3.38
N ASN A 108 -9.08 -4.49 4.22
CA ASN A 108 -10.31 -4.72 4.97
C ASN A 108 -10.25 -3.88 6.25
N ILE A 109 -11.06 -2.83 6.32
CA ILE A 109 -11.07 -1.88 7.45
C ILE A 109 -12.15 -2.25 8.48
N ASN A 110 -12.93 -3.30 8.21
CA ASN A 110 -13.97 -3.78 9.10
C ASN A 110 -13.49 -5.06 9.79
N ASN A 111 -12.98 -4.91 11.01
CA ASN A 111 -12.89 -6.02 11.95
C ASN A 111 -14.23 -6.11 12.70
N GLU A 112 -15.22 -6.78 12.09
CA GLU A 112 -16.37 -7.37 12.80
C GLU A 112 -16.19 -8.89 12.90
#